data_AF-A0A949X820-F1
#
_entry.id   AF-A0A949X820-F1
#
_cell.length_a   1.000
_cell.length_b   1.000
_cell.length_c   1.000
_cell.angle_alpha   90.00
_cell.angle_beta   90.00
_cell.angle_gamma   90.00
#
_symmetry.space_group_name_H-M   'P 1'
#
loop_
_entity.id
_entity.type
_entity.pdbx_description
1 polymer ?
#
loop_
_entity_poly.entity_id
_entity_poly.type
_entity_poly.pdbx_seq_one_letter_code
_entity_poly.pdbx_strand_id
1 'polypeptide(L)'
;MPHDAAPSLWKFGGLGPVQLIKLVVHKISEDELSIRSSSLSYYFLLALFPLLLFLVSLLAVFAGPGTQLQEHIISGLGRLAPGSASAVVERVVHQTFQSSSGLKLAAGILGALWAASGGVSAVVVSLNKIFQVPEKRPWWKQKLVIIGLTLAISALIIVAITLALYGGKIGQAIFSHVGAGNIFAVIWKTLQWPVALGAMFLAFAMMYYFAPDLEERTWYWVSPGSVAGVIIWLLASVGFRYYLHFFNSYNKTYGSLGAVIILILWLYITGFAILIGGEVNWVIESQDKKTPAFEKRKHGVQPEAA
;
A
#
# COMPACT_ATOMS: atom_id res chain seq x y z
N MET A 1 -10.34 5.88 38.77
CA MET A 1 -9.99 6.63 37.55
C MET A 1 -10.66 5.90 36.41
N PRO A 2 -11.64 6.47 35.70
CA PRO A 2 -12.22 5.77 34.57
C PRO A 2 -11.14 5.62 33.50
N HIS A 3 -10.95 4.40 33.00
CA HIS A 3 -10.22 4.18 31.77
C HIS A 3 -11.00 4.87 30.66
N ASP A 4 -10.60 6.08 30.28
CA ASP A 4 -11.11 6.76 29.09
C ASP A 4 -10.76 5.88 27.89
N ALA A 5 -11.73 5.06 27.47
CA ALA A 5 -11.63 4.28 26.26
C ALA A 5 -11.30 5.24 25.12
N ALA A 6 -10.24 4.94 24.36
CA ALA A 6 -9.82 5.76 23.23
C ALA A 6 -11.05 6.12 22.37
N PRO A 7 -11.24 7.40 22.01
CA PRO A 7 -12.41 7.82 21.25
C PRO A 7 -12.55 6.96 20.00
N SER A 8 -13.68 6.28 19.86
CA SER A 8 -13.90 5.35 18.75
C SER A 8 -14.29 6.14 17.50
N LEU A 9 -13.46 6.08 16.45
CA LEU A 9 -13.76 6.67 15.13
C LEU A 9 -15.09 6.18 14.55
N TRP A 10 -15.58 5.02 15.00
CA TRP A 10 -16.87 4.46 14.58
C TRP A 10 -18.09 5.24 15.11
N LYS A 11 -17.89 6.19 16.03
CA LYS A 11 -18.93 7.16 16.40
C LYS A 11 -19.05 8.33 15.40
N PHE A 12 -18.23 8.34 14.35
CA PHE A 12 -18.20 9.36 13.29
C PHE A 12 -18.09 10.80 13.80
N GLY A 13 -17.47 11.01 14.97
CA GLY A 13 -17.39 12.34 15.60
C GLY A 13 -18.75 12.96 15.92
N GLY A 14 -19.79 12.14 16.11
CA GLY A 14 -21.16 12.58 16.32
C GLY A 14 -21.93 12.93 15.04
N LEU A 15 -21.33 12.74 13.85
CA LEU A 15 -21.99 12.97 12.58
C LEU A 15 -22.91 11.83 12.16
N GLY A 16 -24.00 12.16 11.46
CA GLY A 16 -24.75 11.18 10.69
C GLY A 16 -23.96 10.69 9.46
N PRO A 17 -24.15 9.45 8.97
CA PRO A 17 -23.43 8.95 7.79
C PRO A 17 -23.53 9.83 6.55
N VAL A 18 -24.71 10.41 6.31
CA VAL A 18 -24.94 11.33 5.18
C VAL A 18 -24.15 12.63 5.32
N GLN A 19 -24.02 13.15 6.54
CA GLN A 19 -23.24 14.36 6.82
C GLN A 19 -21.76 14.09 6.62
N LEU A 20 -21.26 12.95 7.13
CA LEU A 20 -19.89 12.50 6.91
C LEU A 20 -19.57 12.42 5.41
N ILE A 21 -20.42 11.75 4.63
CA ILE A 21 -20.23 11.64 3.17
C ILE A 21 -20.20 13.02 2.52
N LYS A 22 -21.14 13.92 2.84
CA LYS A 22 -21.17 15.28 2.27
C LYS A 22 -19.89 16.05 2.58
N LEU A 23 -19.40 15.97 3.82
CA LEU A 23 -18.16 16.64 4.23
C LEU A 23 -16.94 16.06 3.53
N VAL A 24 -16.82 14.73 3.45
CA VAL A 24 -15.73 14.06 2.72
C VAL A 24 -15.75 14.43 1.25
N VAL A 25 -16.93 14.45 0.61
CA VAL A 25 -17.06 14.86 -0.81
C VAL A 25 -16.63 16.30 -1.02
N HIS A 26 -17.00 17.22 -0.12
CA HIS A 26 -16.53 18.60 -0.18
C HIS A 26 -15.01 18.69 -0.05
N LYS A 27 -14.44 17.95 0.89
CA LYS A 27 -12.99 17.92 1.16
C LYS A 27 -12.16 17.30 0.04
N ILE A 28 -12.69 16.31 -0.67
CA ILE A 28 -12.04 15.73 -1.87
C ILE A 28 -11.66 16.84 -2.87
N SER A 29 -12.53 17.83 -3.05
CA SER A 29 -12.26 18.98 -3.91
C SER A 29 -11.33 19.99 -3.27
N GLU A 30 -11.56 20.37 -2.00
CA GLU A 30 -10.72 21.35 -1.29
C GLU A 30 -9.25 20.93 -1.17
N ASP A 31 -9.00 19.64 -0.89
CA ASP A 31 -7.65 19.10 -0.73
C ASP A 31 -7.07 18.54 -2.05
N GLU A 32 -7.78 18.75 -3.16
CA GLU A 32 -7.36 18.38 -4.53
C GLU A 32 -6.96 16.91 -4.66
N LEU A 33 -7.73 16.00 -4.05
CA LEU A 33 -7.39 14.57 -3.99
C LEU A 33 -7.15 13.98 -5.37
N SER A 34 -7.90 14.41 -6.39
CA SER A 34 -7.67 13.97 -7.78
C SER A 34 -6.27 14.34 -8.29
N ILE A 35 -5.78 15.55 -8.03
CA ILE A 35 -4.43 15.98 -8.46
C ILE A 35 -3.36 15.22 -7.67
N ARG A 36 -3.56 15.05 -6.36
CA ARG A 36 -2.65 14.28 -5.50
C ARG A 36 -2.57 12.83 -5.92
N SER A 37 -3.69 12.18 -6.25
CA SER A 37 -3.71 10.81 -6.73
C SER A 37 -3.04 10.66 -8.10
N SER A 38 -3.12 11.66 -8.98
CA SER A 38 -2.32 11.70 -10.21
C SER A 38 -0.82 11.72 -9.90
N SER A 39 -0.40 12.58 -8.96
CA SER A 39 0.99 12.60 -8.48
C SER A 39 1.42 11.26 -7.86
N LEU A 40 0.58 10.67 -7.00
CA LEU A 40 0.83 9.35 -6.43
C LEU A 40 0.99 8.29 -7.52
N SER A 41 0.15 8.29 -8.56
CA SER A 41 0.25 7.33 -9.66
C SER A 41 1.60 7.40 -10.38
N TYR A 42 2.14 8.61 -10.58
CA TYR A 42 3.46 8.82 -11.16
C TYR A 42 4.57 8.28 -10.25
N TYR A 43 4.55 8.61 -8.96
CA TYR A 43 5.55 8.10 -8.01
C TYR A 43 5.44 6.59 -7.80
N PHE A 44 4.23 6.02 -7.80
CA PHE A 44 4.02 4.58 -7.74
C PHE A 44 4.57 3.88 -8.98
N LEU A 45 4.38 4.46 -10.17
CA LEU A 45 4.92 3.91 -11.41
C LEU A 45 6.46 3.90 -11.39
N LEU A 46 7.09 4.99 -10.94
CA LEU A 46 8.55 5.07 -10.79
C LEU A 46 9.07 4.11 -9.72
N ALA A 47 8.34 3.94 -8.62
CA ALA A 47 8.68 3.03 -7.54
C ALA A 47 8.45 1.56 -7.89
N LEU A 48 7.65 1.25 -8.92
CA LEU A 48 7.24 -0.11 -9.26
C LEU A 48 8.43 -1.01 -9.59
N PHE A 49 9.32 -0.56 -10.50
CA PHE A 49 10.47 -1.38 -10.90
C PHE A 49 11.46 -1.61 -9.73
N PRO A 50 11.90 -0.56 -8.99
CA PRO A 50 12.72 -0.77 -7.81
C PRO A 50 12.06 -1.64 -6.74
N LEU A 51 10.75 -1.50 -6.53
CA LEU A 51 10.01 -2.33 -5.59
C LEU A 51 10.02 -3.79 -6.03
N LEU A 52 9.73 -4.08 -7.31
CA LEU A 52 9.80 -5.44 -7.84
C LEU A 52 11.20 -6.03 -7.64
N LEU A 53 12.26 -5.28 -7.98
CA LEU A 53 13.63 -5.74 -7.74
C LEU A 53 13.90 -6.03 -6.25
N PHE A 54 13.50 -5.12 -5.37
CA PHE A 54 13.62 -5.31 -3.92
C PHE A 54 12.89 -6.57 -3.44
N LEU A 55 11.64 -6.77 -3.84
CA LEU A 55 10.83 -7.93 -3.48
C LEU A 55 11.46 -9.24 -3.96
N VAL A 56 11.98 -9.26 -5.18
CA VAL A 56 12.64 -10.44 -5.76
C VAL A 56 13.93 -10.77 -5.02
N SER A 57 14.76 -9.76 -4.77
CA SER A 57 15.99 -9.95 -4.01
C SER A 57 15.69 -10.44 -2.59
N LEU A 58 14.66 -9.89 -1.94
CA LEU A 58 14.24 -10.31 -0.61
C LEU A 58 13.77 -11.77 -0.61
N LEU A 59 12.91 -12.14 -1.56
CA LEU A 59 12.42 -13.51 -1.70
C LEU A 59 13.54 -14.51 -1.94
N ALA A 60 14.52 -14.19 -2.78
CA ALA A 60 15.63 -15.07 -3.07
C ALA A 60 16.59 -15.23 -1.87
N VAL A 61 16.81 -14.17 -1.09
CA VAL A 61 17.57 -14.25 0.17
C VAL A 61 16.87 -15.20 1.16
N PHE A 62 15.55 -15.11 1.30
CA PHE A 62 14.78 -16.00 2.18
C PHE A 62 14.63 -17.42 1.63
N ALA A 63 14.53 -17.60 0.31
CA ALA A 63 14.38 -18.90 -0.33
C ALA A 63 15.67 -19.74 -0.31
N GLY A 64 16.83 -19.11 -0.08
CA GLY A 64 18.14 -19.77 -0.12
C GLY A 64 18.68 -19.96 -1.54
N PRO A 65 20.00 -19.84 -1.77
CA PRO A 65 20.60 -20.04 -3.09
C PRO A 65 20.35 -21.45 -3.64
N GLY A 66 19.91 -21.56 -4.90
CA GLY A 66 19.80 -22.83 -5.61
C GLY A 66 18.55 -23.67 -5.28
N THR A 67 17.55 -23.10 -4.62
CA THR A 67 16.29 -23.81 -4.35
C THR A 67 15.34 -23.75 -5.54
N GLN A 68 14.53 -24.81 -5.72
CA GLN A 68 13.48 -24.83 -6.75
C GLN A 68 12.51 -23.65 -6.62
N LEU A 69 12.32 -23.11 -5.41
CA LEU A 69 11.49 -21.94 -5.16
C LEU A 69 12.06 -20.68 -5.82
N GLN A 70 13.39 -20.51 -5.80
CA GLN A 70 14.08 -19.41 -6.48
C GLN A 70 13.83 -19.47 -8.00
N GLU A 71 13.99 -20.62 -8.63
CA GLU A 71 13.77 -20.81 -10.07
C GLU A 71 12.31 -20.59 -10.48
N HIS A 72 11.36 -21.00 -9.64
CA HIS A 72 9.93 -20.79 -9.88
C HIS A 72 9.55 -19.30 -9.77
N ILE A 73 10.16 -18.56 -8.84
CA ILE A 73 9.94 -17.12 -8.69
C ILE A 73 10.51 -16.37 -9.90
N ILE A 74 11.75 -16.67 -10.28
CA ILE A 74 12.43 -16.03 -11.43
C ILE A 74 11.67 -16.32 -12.73
N SER A 75 11.33 -17.59 -12.98
CA SER A 75 10.60 -17.99 -14.19
C SER A 75 9.15 -17.50 -14.20
N GLY A 76 8.51 -17.33 -13.04
CA GLY A 76 7.19 -16.73 -12.92
C GLY A 76 7.20 -15.24 -13.26
N LEU A 77 8.21 -14.51 -12.79
CA LEU A 77 8.36 -13.08 -13.04
C LEU A 77 8.76 -12.78 -14.48
N GLY A 78 9.65 -13.59 -15.07
CA GLY A 78 10.00 -13.48 -16.49
C GLY A 78 8.79 -13.67 -17.42
N ARG A 79 7.79 -14.45 -16.99
CA ARG A 79 6.51 -14.64 -17.70
C ARG A 79 5.52 -13.49 -17.54
N LEU A 80 5.66 -12.69 -16.48
CA LEU A 80 4.78 -11.54 -16.20
C LEU A 80 5.33 -10.22 -16.79
N ALA A 81 6.62 -10.15 -17.08
CA ALA A 81 7.26 -8.96 -17.64
C ALA A 81 7.25 -8.97 -19.19
N PRO A 82 6.73 -7.93 -19.86
CA PRO A 82 6.75 -7.85 -21.33
C PRO A 82 8.16 -7.61 -21.89
N GLY A 83 8.58 -8.42 -22.88
CA GLY A 83 9.73 -8.14 -23.76
C GLY A 83 11.03 -7.78 -23.03
N SER A 84 11.56 -6.58 -23.24
CA SER A 84 12.84 -6.11 -22.67
C SER A 84 12.84 -6.01 -21.14
N ALA A 85 11.68 -5.88 -20.50
CA ALA A 85 11.59 -5.83 -19.04
C ALA A 85 11.91 -7.20 -18.39
N SER A 86 11.57 -8.31 -19.05
CA SER A 86 11.92 -9.65 -18.55
C SER A 86 13.44 -9.85 -18.58
N ALA A 87 14.10 -9.41 -19.65
CA ALA A 87 15.56 -9.45 -19.77
C ALA A 87 16.27 -8.57 -18.72
N VAL A 88 15.70 -7.42 -18.34
CA VAL A 88 16.23 -6.58 -17.26
C VAL A 88 16.04 -7.26 -15.90
N VAL A 89 14.84 -7.80 -15.62
CA VAL A 89 14.58 -8.54 -14.38
C VAL A 89 15.49 -9.77 -14.28
N GLU A 90 15.58 -10.56 -15.33
CA GLU A 90 16.42 -11.75 -15.42
C GLU A 90 17.90 -11.41 -15.30
N ARG A 91 18.37 -10.35 -15.96
CA ARG A 91 19.76 -9.86 -15.83
C ARG A 91 20.03 -9.36 -14.41
N VAL A 92 19.14 -8.58 -13.81
CA VAL A 92 19.32 -8.10 -12.43
C VAL A 92 19.36 -9.28 -11.49
N VAL A 93 18.43 -10.23 -11.61
CA VAL A 93 18.42 -11.49 -10.86
C VAL A 93 19.76 -12.23 -11.05
N HIS A 94 20.15 -12.57 -12.28
CA HIS A 94 21.37 -13.34 -12.54
C HIS A 94 22.65 -12.63 -12.06
N GLN A 95 22.78 -11.32 -12.28
CA GLN A 95 23.93 -10.53 -11.79
C GLN A 95 23.95 -10.43 -10.26
N THR A 96 22.77 -10.32 -9.66
CA THR A 96 22.60 -10.27 -8.20
C THR A 96 22.96 -11.61 -7.55
N PHE A 97 22.71 -12.74 -8.21
CA PHE A 97 22.93 -14.08 -7.63
C PHE A 97 24.23 -14.80 -8.04
N GLN A 98 24.78 -14.59 -9.23
CA GLN A 98 25.94 -15.38 -9.71
C GLN A 98 27.31 -14.70 -9.56
N SER A 99 27.36 -13.40 -9.27
CA SER A 99 28.63 -12.63 -9.34
C SER A 99 28.81 -11.56 -8.25
N SER A 100 27.95 -11.57 -7.23
CA SER A 100 27.95 -10.55 -6.18
C SER A 100 28.61 -11.08 -4.92
N SER A 101 29.71 -10.47 -4.48
CA SER A 101 30.10 -10.52 -3.07
C SER A 101 28.89 -10.05 -2.23
N GLY A 102 28.71 -10.60 -1.03
CA GLY A 102 27.53 -10.28 -0.18
C GLY A 102 27.29 -8.77 0.00
N LEU A 103 28.37 -7.97 -0.08
CA LEU A 103 28.32 -6.51 -0.05
C LEU A 103 27.63 -5.88 -1.29
N LYS A 104 27.88 -6.37 -2.51
CA LYS A 104 27.25 -5.85 -3.74
C LYS A 104 25.75 -6.14 -3.77
N LEU A 105 25.37 -7.34 -3.33
CA LEU A 105 23.98 -7.75 -3.15
C LEU A 105 23.27 -6.82 -2.15
N ALA A 106 23.86 -6.62 -0.98
CA ALA A 106 23.31 -5.73 0.04
C ALA A 106 23.16 -4.28 -0.48
N ALA A 107 24.16 -3.75 -1.19
CA ALA A 107 24.11 -2.42 -1.78
C ALA A 107 22.98 -2.28 -2.82
N GLY A 108 22.79 -3.30 -3.68
CA GLY A 108 21.70 -3.32 -4.66
C GLY A 108 20.32 -3.35 -4.00
N ILE A 109 20.14 -4.18 -2.97
CA ILE A 109 18.89 -4.26 -2.20
C ILE A 109 18.58 -2.92 -1.51
N LEU A 110 19.58 -2.30 -0.88
CA LEU A 110 19.42 -0.99 -0.23
C LEU A 110 19.11 0.12 -1.24
N GLY A 111 19.75 0.11 -2.41
CA GLY A 111 19.47 1.05 -3.49
C GLY A 111 18.05 0.89 -4.05
N ALA A 112 17.61 -0.35 -4.27
CA ALA A 112 16.25 -0.67 -4.70
C ALA A 112 15.20 -0.24 -3.66
N LEU A 113 15.45 -0.52 -2.37
CA LEU A 113 14.60 -0.08 -1.27
C LEU A 113 14.51 1.45 -1.21
N TRP A 114 15.65 2.15 -1.35
CA TRP A 114 15.68 3.60 -1.38
C TRP A 114 14.81 4.17 -2.50
N ALA A 115 14.95 3.64 -3.72
CA ALA A 115 14.17 4.08 -4.87
C ALA A 115 12.67 3.71 -4.74
N ALA A 116 12.35 2.51 -4.26
CA ALA A 116 10.98 2.07 -3.99
C ALA A 116 10.27 2.95 -2.95
N SER A 117 11.02 3.44 -1.96
CA SER A 117 10.50 4.29 -0.90
C SER A 117 9.94 5.64 -1.37
N GLY A 118 10.22 6.04 -2.62
CA GLY A 118 9.67 7.25 -3.23
C GLY A 118 8.13 7.24 -3.31
N GLY A 119 7.52 6.09 -3.59
CA GLY A 119 6.05 5.95 -3.59
C GLY A 119 5.44 6.21 -2.21
N VAL A 120 6.03 5.64 -1.16
CA VAL A 120 5.60 5.86 0.22
C VAL A 120 5.86 7.30 0.66
N SER A 121 6.96 7.91 0.22
CA SER A 121 7.25 9.33 0.47
C SER A 121 6.14 10.23 -0.07
N ALA A 122 5.64 9.96 -1.28
CA ALA A 122 4.55 10.73 -1.87
C ALA A 122 3.23 10.57 -1.09
N VAL A 123 2.98 9.36 -0.55
CA VAL A 123 1.85 9.10 0.36
C VAL A 123 2.00 9.90 1.66
N VAL A 124 3.18 9.91 2.29
CA VAL A 124 3.46 10.71 3.50
C VAL A 124 3.17 12.20 3.26
N VAL A 125 3.68 12.76 2.17
CA VAL A 125 3.45 14.17 1.83
C VAL A 125 1.97 14.46 1.60
N SER A 126 1.26 13.57 0.90
CA SER A 126 -0.17 13.74 0.63
C SER A 126 -1.02 13.61 1.89
N LEU A 127 -0.71 12.66 2.77
CA LEU A 127 -1.41 12.48 4.04
C LEU A 127 -1.10 13.61 5.03
N ASN A 128 0.14 14.12 5.12
CA ASN A 128 0.43 15.31 5.93
C ASN A 128 -0.48 16.49 5.54
N LYS A 129 -0.73 16.65 4.22
CA LYS A 129 -1.62 17.70 3.74
C LYS A 129 -3.08 17.47 4.13
N ILE A 130 -3.62 16.26 3.93
CA ILE A 130 -4.98 15.88 4.34
C ILE A 130 -5.15 16.07 5.86
N PHE A 131 -4.19 15.60 6.64
CA PHE A 131 -4.21 15.76 8.10
C PHE A 131 -3.91 17.18 8.58
N GLN A 132 -3.62 18.12 7.65
CA GLN A 132 -3.31 19.53 7.90
C GLN A 132 -2.17 19.73 8.90
N VAL A 133 -1.12 18.91 8.77
CA VAL A 133 0.08 18.99 9.61
C VAL A 133 1.32 19.29 8.79
N PRO A 134 2.18 20.24 9.24
CA PRO A 134 3.50 20.41 8.65
C PRO A 134 4.41 19.25 9.04
N GLU A 135 5.35 18.91 8.18
CA GLU A 135 6.40 17.94 8.47
C GLU A 135 7.43 18.57 9.42
N LYS A 136 7.40 18.23 10.71
CA LYS A 136 8.34 18.73 11.71
C LYS A 136 9.51 17.77 11.92
N ARG A 137 9.42 16.52 11.43
CA ARG A 137 10.50 15.54 11.58
C ARG A 137 11.73 16.01 10.79
N PRO A 138 12.93 15.98 11.39
CA PRO A 138 14.17 16.09 10.64
C PRO A 138 14.19 15.08 9.48
N TRP A 139 14.79 15.46 8.36
CA TRP A 139 14.81 14.66 7.13
C TRP A 139 15.18 13.18 7.35
N TRP A 140 16.16 12.90 8.23
CA TRP A 140 16.57 11.53 8.54
C TRP A 140 15.50 10.73 9.30
N LYS A 141 14.76 11.34 10.24
CA LYS A 141 13.64 10.69 10.94
C LYS A 141 12.49 10.41 9.99
N GLN A 142 12.16 11.38 9.14
CA GLN A 142 11.15 11.21 8.12
C GLN A 142 11.53 10.07 7.16
N LYS A 143 12.77 10.03 6.71
CA LYS A 143 13.27 8.99 5.80
C LYS A 143 13.25 7.60 6.46
N LEU A 144 13.61 7.48 7.74
CA LEU A 144 13.50 6.22 8.49
C LEU A 144 12.05 5.73 8.57
N VAL A 145 11.09 6.62 8.82
CA VAL A 145 9.66 6.26 8.81
C VAL A 145 9.22 5.80 7.42
N ILE A 146 9.61 6.51 6.37
CA ILE A 146 9.29 6.14 4.98
C ILE A 146 9.88 4.77 4.63
N ILE A 147 11.14 4.51 4.96
CA ILE A 147 11.79 3.21 4.71
C ILE A 147 11.12 2.11 5.54
N GLY A 148 10.85 2.34 6.82
CA GLY A 148 10.17 1.39 7.70
C GLY A 148 8.77 1.03 7.20
N LEU A 149 7.99 2.02 6.76
CA LEU A 149 6.70 1.81 6.11
C LEU A 149 6.83 1.04 4.80
N THR A 150 7.83 1.38 3.97
CA THR A 150 8.09 0.66 2.71
C THR A 150 8.37 -0.81 2.97
N LEU A 151 9.20 -1.13 3.97
CA LEU A 151 9.49 -2.51 4.39
C LEU A 151 8.25 -3.23 4.90
N ALA A 152 7.49 -2.60 5.80
CA ALA A 152 6.28 -3.19 6.38
C ALA A 152 5.22 -3.49 5.32
N ILE A 153 4.93 -2.52 4.44
CA ILE A 153 3.98 -2.68 3.33
C ILE A 153 4.48 -3.74 2.35
N SER A 154 5.78 -3.75 2.01
CA SER A 154 6.36 -4.78 1.15
C SER A 154 6.20 -6.17 1.73
N ALA A 155 6.42 -6.36 3.04
CA ALA A 155 6.21 -7.62 3.71
C ALA A 155 4.73 -8.07 3.66
N LEU A 156 3.79 -7.15 3.89
CA LEU A 156 2.35 -7.43 3.79
C LEU A 156 1.94 -7.82 2.37
N ILE A 157 2.50 -7.15 1.35
CA ILE A 157 2.29 -7.49 -0.07
C ILE A 157 2.83 -8.90 -0.36
N ILE A 158 4.03 -9.24 0.12
CA ILE A 158 4.61 -10.59 -0.05
C ILE A 158 3.70 -11.64 0.58
N VAL A 159 3.24 -11.43 1.81
CA VAL A 159 2.32 -12.34 2.50
C VAL A 159 1.03 -12.51 1.69
N ALA A 160 0.43 -11.41 1.24
CA ALA A 160 -0.80 -11.45 0.46
C ALA A 160 -0.63 -12.18 -0.88
N ILE A 161 0.42 -11.88 -1.64
CA ILE A 161 0.72 -12.54 -2.92
C ILE A 161 1.04 -14.02 -2.71
N THR A 162 1.83 -14.36 -1.68
CA THR A 162 2.21 -15.75 -1.39
C THR A 162 0.98 -16.57 -1.03
N LEU A 163 0.09 -16.04 -0.19
CA LEU A 163 -1.17 -16.71 0.14
C LEU A 163 -2.10 -16.81 -1.07
N ALA A 164 -2.19 -15.78 -1.91
CA ALA A 164 -3.06 -15.80 -3.08
C ALA A 164 -2.59 -16.80 -4.16
N LEU A 165 -1.28 -16.88 -4.42
CA LEU A 165 -0.72 -17.72 -5.49
C LEU A 165 -0.37 -19.14 -5.02
N TYR A 166 0.20 -19.26 -3.83
CA TYR A 166 0.73 -20.52 -3.29
C TYR A 166 -0.08 -21.05 -2.11
N GLY A 167 -1.10 -20.33 -1.64
CA GLY A 167 -1.90 -20.75 -0.49
C GLY A 167 -2.41 -22.18 -0.62
N GLY A 168 -2.91 -22.59 -1.79
CA GLY A 168 -3.34 -23.97 -2.02
C GLY A 168 -2.25 -25.01 -1.74
N LYS A 169 -1.02 -24.78 -2.23
CA LYS A 169 0.14 -25.67 -2.00
C LYS A 169 0.60 -25.66 -0.56
N ILE A 170 0.62 -24.48 0.08
CA ILE A 170 0.96 -24.34 1.51
C ILE A 170 -0.04 -25.14 2.36
N GLY A 171 -1.33 -25.05 2.04
CA GLY A 171 -2.38 -25.82 2.71
C GLY A 171 -2.20 -27.33 2.55
N GLN A 172 -1.80 -27.79 1.37
CA GLN A 172 -1.49 -29.21 1.11
C GLN A 172 -0.24 -29.70 1.85
N ALA A 173 0.79 -28.87 1.97
CA ALA A 173 2.00 -29.21 2.72
C ALA A 173 1.74 -29.30 4.24
N ILE A 174 0.89 -28.41 4.77
CA ILE A 174 0.43 -28.49 6.17
C ILE A 174 -0.47 -29.72 6.37
N PHE A 175 -1.37 -29.98 5.42
CA PHE A 175 -2.25 -31.15 5.39
C PHE A 175 -1.47 -32.46 5.52
N SER A 176 -0.40 -32.64 4.75
CA SER A 176 0.38 -33.88 4.74
C SER A 176 1.14 -34.14 6.04
N HIS A 177 1.41 -33.11 6.84
CA HIS A 177 2.08 -33.24 8.13
C HIS A 177 1.11 -33.39 9.31
N VAL A 178 -0.08 -32.78 9.24
CA VAL A 178 -1.04 -32.73 10.35
C VAL A 178 -2.13 -33.82 10.23
N GLY A 179 -2.26 -34.48 9.08
CA GLY A 179 -3.26 -35.53 8.87
C GLY A 179 -4.70 -35.02 8.91
N ALA A 180 -4.91 -33.74 8.62
CA ALA A 180 -6.21 -33.09 8.75
C ALA A 180 -7.06 -33.32 7.49
N GLY A 181 -8.22 -33.99 7.56
CA GLY A 181 -9.04 -34.34 6.39
C GLY A 181 -9.59 -33.16 5.56
N ASN A 182 -10.47 -33.44 4.58
CA ASN A 182 -11.05 -32.45 3.64
C ASN A 182 -11.58 -31.16 4.29
N ILE A 183 -12.02 -31.20 5.54
CA ILE A 183 -12.50 -30.04 6.30
C ILE A 183 -11.40 -28.97 6.46
N PHE A 184 -10.15 -29.37 6.72
CA PHE A 184 -9.04 -28.43 6.88
C PHE A 184 -8.70 -27.72 5.56
N ALA A 185 -8.76 -28.43 4.43
CA ALA A 185 -8.53 -27.83 3.11
C ALA A 185 -9.57 -26.74 2.79
N VAL A 186 -10.84 -26.98 3.14
CA VAL A 186 -11.91 -25.99 3.00
C VAL A 186 -11.70 -24.79 3.93
N ILE A 187 -11.35 -25.02 5.20
CA ILE A 187 -11.05 -23.95 6.16
C ILE A 187 -9.87 -23.11 5.66
N TRP A 188 -8.78 -23.74 5.22
CA TRP A 188 -7.57 -23.07 4.75
C TRP A 188 -7.82 -22.22 3.50
N LYS A 189 -8.50 -22.79 2.49
CA LYS A 189 -8.86 -22.06 1.26
C LYS A 189 -9.76 -20.85 1.56
N THR A 190 -10.63 -20.99 2.55
CA THR A 190 -11.49 -19.89 3.02
C THR A 190 -10.67 -18.82 3.75
N LEU A 191 -9.75 -19.23 4.64
CA LEU A 191 -8.98 -18.34 5.52
C LEU A 191 -7.96 -17.45 4.78
N GLN A 192 -7.50 -17.87 3.60
CA GLN A 192 -6.59 -17.07 2.78
C GLN A 192 -7.14 -15.67 2.46
N TRP A 193 -8.43 -15.58 2.15
CA TRP A 193 -9.05 -14.31 1.77
C TRP A 193 -9.17 -13.33 2.94
N PRO A 194 -9.66 -13.72 4.13
CA PRO A 194 -9.59 -12.90 5.33
C PRO A 194 -8.17 -12.48 5.72
N VAL A 195 -7.17 -13.35 5.58
CA VAL A 195 -5.78 -12.98 5.91
C VAL A 195 -5.23 -11.94 4.93
N ALA A 196 -5.47 -12.11 3.62
CA ALA A 196 -5.08 -11.12 2.63
C ALA A 196 -5.81 -9.77 2.85
N LEU A 197 -7.10 -9.82 3.18
CA LEU A 197 -7.89 -8.63 3.52
C LEU A 197 -7.39 -7.97 4.80
N GLY A 198 -7.03 -8.76 5.82
CA GLY A 198 -6.43 -8.29 7.07
C GLY A 198 -5.08 -7.61 6.84
N ALA A 199 -4.24 -8.16 5.96
CA ALA A 199 -2.98 -7.53 5.55
C ALA A 199 -3.22 -6.18 4.86
N MET A 200 -4.27 -6.07 4.04
CA MET A 200 -4.66 -4.81 3.40
C MET A 200 -5.14 -3.77 4.44
N PHE A 201 -6.00 -4.17 5.38
CA PHE A 201 -6.42 -3.30 6.48
C PHE A 201 -5.23 -2.82 7.32
N LEU A 202 -4.31 -3.73 7.62
CA LEU A 202 -3.10 -3.42 8.38
C LEU A 202 -2.19 -2.45 7.62
N ALA A 203 -2.06 -2.60 6.29
CA ALA A 203 -1.29 -1.67 5.47
C ALA A 203 -1.88 -0.25 5.53
N PHE A 204 -3.21 -0.12 5.40
CA PHE A 204 -3.89 1.17 5.52
C PHE A 204 -3.76 1.75 6.93
N ALA A 205 -3.95 0.95 7.98
CA ALA A 205 -3.76 1.36 9.36
C ALA A 205 -2.34 1.88 9.64
N MET A 206 -1.31 1.16 9.15
CA MET A 206 0.08 1.59 9.25
C MET A 206 0.31 2.92 8.52
N MET A 207 -0.22 3.09 7.31
CA MET A 207 -0.13 4.35 6.58
C MET A 207 -0.76 5.49 7.37
N TYR A 208 -1.99 5.32 7.88
CA TYR A 208 -2.69 6.39 8.61
C TYR A 208 -2.08 6.72 9.96
N TYR A 209 -1.40 5.78 10.61
CA TYR A 209 -0.77 6.01 11.90
C TYR A 209 0.67 6.56 11.82
N PHE A 210 1.48 6.02 10.90
CA PHE A 210 2.90 6.35 10.84
C PHE A 210 3.24 7.42 9.81
N ALA A 211 2.47 7.52 8.71
CA ALA A 211 2.79 8.44 7.64
C ALA A 211 2.62 9.90 8.07
N PRO A 212 1.45 10.36 8.57
CA PRO A 212 1.28 11.75 8.95
C PRO A 212 2.09 12.09 10.22
N ASP A 213 2.65 13.30 10.28
CA ASP A 213 3.40 13.80 11.45
C ASP A 213 2.47 14.34 12.55
N LEU A 214 1.67 13.45 13.13
CA LEU A 214 0.75 13.78 14.21
C LEU A 214 1.47 13.73 15.57
N GLU A 215 1.25 14.75 16.39
CA GLU A 215 1.72 14.83 17.79
C GLU A 215 0.99 13.82 18.70
N GLU A 216 -0.33 13.71 18.54
CA GLU A 216 -1.16 12.71 19.23
C GLU A 216 -1.58 11.63 18.24
N ARG A 217 -1.31 10.37 18.57
CA ARG A 217 -1.61 9.23 17.70
C ARG A 217 -2.44 8.21 18.45
N THR A 218 -3.50 7.73 17.81
CA THR A 218 -4.31 6.61 18.31
C THR A 218 -4.28 5.51 17.28
N TRP A 219 -3.91 4.30 17.71
CA TRP A 219 -3.79 3.15 16.81
C TRP A 219 -5.16 2.50 16.63
N TYR A 220 -5.59 2.34 15.38
CA TYR A 220 -6.79 1.60 15.01
C TYR A 220 -6.42 0.50 14.03
N TRP A 221 -6.70 -0.75 14.41
CA TRP A 221 -6.54 -1.90 13.51
C TRP A 221 -7.46 -1.80 12.29
N VAL A 222 -8.68 -1.31 12.50
CA VAL A 222 -9.68 -1.10 11.47
C VAL A 222 -10.38 0.24 11.75
N SER A 223 -10.05 1.26 10.96
CA SER A 223 -10.69 2.57 11.02
C SER A 223 -11.78 2.69 9.95
N PRO A 224 -12.78 3.57 10.12
CA PRO A 224 -13.78 3.84 9.09
C PRO A 224 -13.14 4.23 7.75
N GLY A 225 -12.05 4.99 7.78
CA GLY A 225 -11.29 5.34 6.60
C GLY A 225 -10.56 4.17 5.94
N SER A 226 -9.99 3.24 6.72
CA SER A 226 -9.39 2.03 6.12
C SER A 226 -10.46 1.14 5.47
N VAL A 227 -11.66 1.06 6.05
CA VAL A 227 -12.81 0.38 5.43
C VAL A 227 -13.26 1.07 4.15
N ALA A 228 -13.42 2.40 4.16
CA ALA A 228 -13.79 3.15 2.96
C ALA A 228 -12.76 2.96 1.84
N GLY A 229 -11.47 3.11 2.15
CA GLY A 229 -10.39 2.92 1.20
C GLY A 229 -10.31 1.50 0.64
N VAL A 230 -10.42 0.47 1.48
CA VAL A 230 -10.45 -0.93 1.06
C VAL A 230 -11.65 -1.21 0.16
N ILE A 231 -12.85 -0.72 0.50
CA ILE A 231 -14.05 -0.88 -0.34
C ILE A 231 -13.84 -0.22 -1.70
N ILE A 232 -13.36 1.03 -1.76
CA ILE A 232 -13.10 1.73 -3.02
C ILE A 232 -12.09 0.95 -3.88
N TRP A 233 -11.02 0.46 -3.27
CA TRP A 233 -10.00 -0.30 -3.98
C TRP A 233 -10.50 -1.66 -4.49
N LEU A 234 -11.36 -2.35 -3.73
CA LEU A 234 -12.00 -3.60 -4.17
C LEU A 234 -12.99 -3.36 -5.30
N LEU A 235 -13.84 -2.34 -5.19
CA LEU A 235 -14.76 -1.92 -6.24
C LEU A 235 -14.01 -1.54 -7.50
N ALA A 236 -12.91 -0.79 -7.36
CA ALA A 236 -12.02 -0.47 -8.45
C ALA A 236 -11.45 -1.74 -9.10
N SER A 237 -10.98 -2.70 -8.32
CA SER A 237 -10.42 -3.96 -8.82
C SER A 237 -11.45 -4.80 -9.59
N VAL A 238 -12.70 -4.86 -9.12
CA VAL A 238 -13.81 -5.51 -9.83
C VAL A 238 -14.17 -4.75 -11.10
N GLY A 239 -14.29 -3.42 -11.02
CA GLY A 239 -14.56 -2.55 -12.16
C GLY A 239 -13.47 -2.67 -13.23
N PHE A 240 -12.21 -2.77 -12.81
CA PHE A 240 -11.05 -2.95 -13.70
C PHE A 240 -11.09 -4.29 -14.42
N ARG A 241 -11.47 -5.36 -13.71
CA ARG A 241 -11.69 -6.68 -14.31
C ARG A 241 -12.77 -6.62 -15.40
N TYR A 242 -13.87 -5.93 -15.12
CA TYR A 242 -14.94 -5.73 -16.10
C TYR A 242 -14.45 -4.90 -17.28
N TYR A 243 -13.80 -3.76 -17.03
CA TYR A 243 -13.23 -2.88 -18.06
C TYR A 243 -12.33 -3.66 -19.03
N LEU A 244 -11.39 -4.45 -18.50
CA LEU A 244 -10.47 -5.27 -19.30
C LEU A 244 -11.17 -6.34 -20.14
N HIS A 245 -12.31 -6.89 -19.68
CA HIS A 245 -13.09 -7.86 -20.43
C HIS A 245 -13.61 -7.28 -21.76
N PHE A 246 -14.03 -6.01 -21.76
CA PHE A 246 -14.52 -5.32 -22.97
C PHE A 246 -13.40 -4.62 -23.75
N PHE A 247 -12.22 -4.45 -23.16
CA PHE A 247 -11.09 -3.72 -23.74
C PHE A 247 -10.27 -4.51 -24.79
N ASN A 248 -10.73 -5.69 -25.20
CA ASN A 248 -10.00 -6.60 -26.07
C ASN A 248 -9.76 -6.02 -27.50
N SER A 249 -10.50 -5.00 -27.92
CA SER A 249 -10.29 -4.28 -29.18
C SER A 249 -9.20 -3.21 -29.10
N TYR A 250 -9.09 -2.49 -27.98
CA TYR A 250 -8.11 -1.40 -27.79
C TYR A 250 -6.67 -1.91 -27.70
N ASN A 251 -6.47 -3.11 -27.12
CA ASN A 251 -5.18 -3.81 -27.10
C ASN A 251 -4.66 -4.12 -28.52
N LYS A 252 -5.53 -4.29 -29.52
CA LYS A 252 -5.13 -4.53 -30.91
C LYS A 252 -4.54 -3.29 -31.57
N THR A 253 -4.97 -2.10 -31.16
CA THR A 253 -4.54 -0.82 -31.75
C THR A 253 -3.34 -0.23 -31.00
N TYR A 254 -3.32 -0.32 -29.67
CA TYR A 254 -2.33 0.35 -28.83
C TYR A 254 -1.33 -0.59 -28.13
N GLY A 255 -1.52 -1.91 -28.22
CA GLY A 255 -0.56 -2.91 -27.73
C GLY A 255 -0.05 -2.64 -26.32
N SER A 256 1.28 -2.57 -26.17
CA SER A 256 1.96 -2.32 -24.89
C SER A 256 1.66 -0.95 -24.27
N LEU A 257 1.34 0.07 -25.07
CA LEU A 257 0.99 1.39 -24.57
C LEU A 257 -0.35 1.36 -23.81
N GLY A 258 -1.31 0.57 -24.30
CA GLY A 258 -2.58 0.33 -23.62
C GLY A 258 -2.38 -0.24 -22.21
N ALA A 259 -1.49 -1.22 -22.06
CA ALA A 259 -1.18 -1.84 -20.77
C ALA A 259 -0.58 -0.84 -19.76
N VAL A 260 0.27 0.08 -20.21
CA VAL A 260 0.85 1.13 -19.36
C VAL A 260 -0.21 2.13 -18.89
N ILE A 261 -1.10 2.58 -19.80
CA ILE A 261 -2.19 3.50 -19.45
C ILE A 261 -3.12 2.87 -18.42
N ILE A 262 -3.48 1.60 -18.64
CA ILE A 262 -4.26 0.78 -17.72
C ILE A 262 -3.58 0.71 -16.35
N LEU A 263 -2.29 0.39 -16.30
CA LEU A 263 -1.54 0.35 -15.05
C LEU A 263 -1.54 1.70 -14.31
N ILE A 264 -1.30 2.81 -15.01
CA ILE A 264 -1.32 4.16 -14.43
C ILE A 264 -2.71 4.48 -13.87
N LEU A 265 -3.78 4.14 -14.59
CA LEU A 265 -5.15 4.32 -14.12
C LEU A 265 -5.43 3.50 -12.84
N TRP A 266 -4.94 2.26 -12.79
CA TRP A 266 -5.07 1.44 -11.59
C TRP A 266 -4.30 2.01 -10.39
N LEU A 267 -3.08 2.51 -10.62
CA LEU A 267 -2.26 3.18 -9.60
C LEU A 267 -2.90 4.50 -9.13
N TYR A 268 -3.52 5.24 -10.05
CA TYR A 268 -4.30 6.43 -9.75
C TYR A 268 -5.45 6.12 -8.79
N ILE A 269 -6.29 5.12 -9.11
CA ILE A 269 -7.41 4.74 -8.26
C ILE A 269 -6.92 4.19 -6.92
N THR A 270 -5.78 3.48 -6.91
CA THR A 270 -5.15 3.02 -5.67
C THR A 270 -4.73 4.18 -4.77
N GLY A 271 -4.07 5.20 -5.34
CA GLY A 271 -3.74 6.43 -4.62
C GLY A 271 -5.00 7.14 -4.12
N PHE A 272 -6.04 7.22 -4.94
CA PHE A 272 -7.31 7.85 -4.59
C PHE A 272 -8.02 7.13 -3.44
N ALA A 273 -8.02 5.79 -3.42
CA ALA A 273 -8.55 4.99 -2.34
C ALA A 273 -7.82 5.22 -1.00
N ILE A 274 -6.48 5.29 -1.04
CA ILE A 274 -5.66 5.60 0.14
C ILE A 274 -6.00 7.00 0.68
N LEU A 275 -6.07 8.00 -0.21
CA LEU A 275 -6.33 9.39 0.19
C LEU A 275 -7.76 9.59 0.70
N ILE A 276 -8.79 9.02 0.06
CA ILE A 276 -10.16 9.08 0.58
C ILE A 276 -10.24 8.43 1.96
N GLY A 277 -9.59 7.29 2.18
CA GLY A 277 -9.60 6.69 3.51
C GLY A 277 -8.89 7.57 4.55
N GLY A 278 -7.83 8.30 4.17
CA GLY A 278 -7.20 9.31 5.02
C GLY A 278 -8.16 10.46 5.33
N GLU A 279 -8.85 10.97 4.31
CA GLU A 279 -9.84 12.05 4.41
C GLU A 279 -10.98 11.69 5.35
N VAL A 280 -11.53 10.47 5.23
CA VAL A 280 -12.58 9.97 6.12
C VAL A 280 -12.12 9.96 7.58
N ASN A 281 -10.90 9.46 7.86
CA ASN A 281 -10.38 9.48 9.22
C ASN A 281 -10.19 10.92 9.73
N TRP A 282 -9.64 11.81 8.90
CA TRP A 282 -9.43 13.20 9.28
C TRP A 282 -10.73 13.96 9.52
N VAL A 283 -11.76 13.78 8.68
CA VAL A 283 -13.08 14.38 8.89
C VAL A 283 -13.69 13.89 10.20
N ILE A 284 -13.58 12.59 10.52
CA ILE A 284 -14.10 12.07 11.79
C ILE A 284 -13.34 12.65 12.98
N GLU A 285 -12.00 12.64 12.94
CA GLU A 285 -11.15 13.16 14.02
C GLU A 285 -11.32 14.67 14.24
N SER A 286 -11.52 15.43 13.17
CA SER A 286 -11.75 16.88 13.25
C SER A 286 -13.11 17.24 13.86
N GLN A 287 -14.11 16.36 13.73
CA GLN A 287 -15.46 16.58 14.27
C GLN A 287 -15.59 16.08 15.71
N ASP A 288 -14.93 14.98 16.04
CA ASP A 288 -14.87 14.44 17.40
C ASP A 288 -14.15 15.42 18.36
N LYS A 289 -13.27 16.27 17.83
CA LYS A 289 -12.49 17.26 18.59
C LYS A 289 -13.00 18.70 18.42
N LYS A 290 -14.02 19.08 19.20
CA LYS A 290 -14.09 20.43 19.82
C LYS A 290 -13.04 20.55 20.95
N THR A 291 -11.79 20.16 20.70
CA THR A 291 -10.73 20.02 21.70
C THR A 291 -9.59 21.01 21.40
N PRO A 292 -8.99 21.71 22.40
CA PRO A 292 -8.10 22.88 22.24
C PRO A 292 -6.87 22.73 21.32
N ALA A 293 -6.50 21.50 20.96
CA ALA A 293 -5.38 21.23 20.05
C ALA A 293 -5.66 21.65 18.59
N PHE A 294 -6.93 21.67 18.15
CA PHE A 294 -7.29 22.05 16.78
C PHE A 294 -7.21 23.56 16.53
N GLU A 295 -7.57 24.38 17.53
CA GLU A 295 -7.35 25.84 17.46
C GLU A 295 -5.86 26.17 17.37
N LYS A 296 -5.00 25.47 18.13
CA LYS A 296 -3.54 25.62 18.00
C LYS A 296 -3.01 25.22 16.61
N ARG A 297 -3.58 24.19 15.98
CA ARG A 297 -3.22 23.78 14.60
C ARG A 297 -3.61 24.83 13.55
N LYS A 298 -4.74 25.51 13.74
CA LYS A 298 -5.20 26.62 12.88
C LYS A 298 -4.35 27.89 13.07
N HIS A 299 -3.91 28.17 14.30
CA HIS A 299 -3.10 29.34 14.64
C HIS A 299 -1.59 29.18 14.36
N GLY A 300 -1.06 27.96 14.30
CA GLY A 300 0.34 27.70 13.95
C GLY A 300 0.70 27.85 12.46
N VAL A 301 -0.27 28.22 11.62
CA VAL A 301 -0.12 28.38 10.15
C VAL A 301 -0.40 29.82 9.71
N GLN A 302 -0.57 30.78 10.63
CA GLN A 302 -0.53 32.18 10.22
C GLN A 302 0.89 32.46 9.70
N PRO A 303 1.07 32.84 8.41
CA PRO A 303 2.33 33.40 7.99
C PRO A 303 2.53 34.67 8.81
N GLU A 304 3.64 34.76 9.54
CA GLU A 304 4.12 36.04 10.04
C GLU A 304 4.17 36.98 8.84
N ALA A 305 3.24 37.93 8.82
CA ALA A 305 3.30 39.05 7.90
C ALA A 305 4.53 39.87 8.31
N ALA A 306 5.58 39.80 7.49
CA ALA A 306 6.68 40.75 7.45
C ALA A 306 7.11 40.92 6.00
#